data_AF-A0A132TPU4-F1
#
_entry.id   AF-A0A132TPU4-F1
#
_cell.length_a   1.000
_cell.length_b   1.000
_cell.length_c   1.000
_cell.angle_alpha   90.00
_cell.angle_beta   90.00
_cell.angle_gamma   90.00
#
_symmetry.space_group_name_H-M   'P 1'
#
loop_
_entity.id
_entity.type
_entity.pdbx_description
1 polymer ?
#
loop_
_entity_poly.entity_id
_entity_poly.type
_entity_poly.pdbx_seq_one_letter_code
_entity_poly.pdbx_strand_id
1 'polypeptide(L)'
;MFMDPKKKIKPPALDLVIKDIQESRKKVPEDRFNITIVTPMFGGGSKPGFTDSAFPIRSAPIRGHLRFWWRATRGAAFESVTELRQREVEIFGDSHSPSKVKISVHIFKEPRLEKAKEPFVTKWNETKHRFVKGLPRYVVFPFNEYNEGLKMLSLYTFELTIRYIPRLPKQADTLENGSKPFLNVEQLRKEITPALWAWINFGGLGSRTRRGCGSLYCKDFAPERTSTRPKYEDWFHGKVADYELELDMQLEKKEWPTLSRSVIIQEYERDMISAWNDVIKLYHNFRSQPNNTYIYSKSPKYERSLWPEADSLRRVTGMFEEEHKKPSPFKKQEFFSFPRAQLGLPIIFQFKQDEYLKKRYSNFREPYNMQLAPKDKNRLASPLITKVLARSEERGVGIIVKLNQPRLAELELKVIENKEDKRKRSPRDFAHIESIEKLVAHKPIREKDIYKELSYPGSPMKQGQKSAIQAFLESEEVKEWKRTSYRPNPKQK
;
A
#
# COMPACT_ATOMS: atom_id res chain seq x y z
N MET A 1 27.99 12.71 57.06
CA MET A 1 28.71 11.45 56.80
C MET A 1 29.16 11.50 55.34
N PHE A 2 30.38 12.00 55.10
CA PHE A 2 30.92 12.20 53.75
C PHE A 2 31.33 10.85 53.15
N MET A 3 30.87 10.53 51.94
CA MET A 3 31.30 9.32 51.23
C MET A 3 32.75 9.44 50.76
N ASP A 4 33.53 8.40 51.02
CA ASP A 4 34.94 8.24 50.66
C ASP A 4 35.18 8.40 49.14
N PRO A 5 36.02 9.36 48.69
CA PRO A 5 36.29 9.61 47.26
C PRO A 5 37.09 8.52 46.55
N LYS A 6 37.52 7.44 47.24
CA LYS A 6 38.39 6.39 46.68
C LYS A 6 37.73 5.02 46.50
N LYS A 7 36.39 4.90 46.55
CA LYS A 7 35.73 3.70 45.99
C LYS A 7 35.82 3.73 44.47
N LYS A 8 36.96 3.31 43.92
CA LYS A 8 37.11 2.96 42.51
C LYS A 8 36.04 1.93 42.17
N ILE A 9 35.00 2.37 41.46
CA ILE A 9 34.03 1.47 40.84
C ILE A 9 34.82 0.64 39.83
N LYS A 10 35.25 -0.56 40.21
CA LYS A 10 35.90 -1.48 39.30
C LYS A 10 34.83 -1.92 38.30
N PRO A 11 35.02 -1.73 36.98
CA PRO A 11 34.11 -2.29 36.01
C PRO A 11 34.04 -3.81 36.21
N PRO A 12 32.84 -4.40 36.16
CA PRO A 12 32.69 -5.84 36.32
C PRO A 12 33.54 -6.57 35.28
N ALA A 13 34.14 -7.70 35.68
CA ALA A 13 34.97 -8.50 34.78
C ALA A 13 34.17 -8.87 33.54
N LEU A 14 34.77 -8.72 32.36
CA LEU A 14 34.11 -8.93 31.07
C LEU A 14 33.42 -10.30 31.01
N ASP A 15 34.04 -11.33 31.58
CA ASP A 15 33.50 -12.69 31.61
C ASP A 15 32.25 -12.80 32.48
N LEU A 16 32.18 -12.08 33.61
CA LEU A 16 30.98 -12.00 34.45
C LEU A 16 29.86 -11.25 33.72
N VAL A 17 30.17 -10.16 33.02
CA VAL A 17 29.19 -9.42 32.20
C VAL A 17 28.67 -10.28 31.06
N ILE A 18 29.54 -11.02 30.38
CA ILE A 18 29.16 -11.94 29.30
C ILE A 18 28.27 -13.06 29.85
N LYS A 19 28.63 -13.64 31.01
CA LYS A 19 27.86 -14.69 31.66
C LYS A 19 26.50 -14.20 32.14
N ASP A 20 26.43 -13.02 32.76
CA ASP A 20 25.16 -12.37 33.14
C ASP A 20 24.30 -12.02 31.91
N ILE A 21 24.90 -11.57 30.80
CA ILE A 21 24.19 -11.33 29.54
C ILE A 21 23.65 -12.65 28.96
N GLN A 22 24.41 -13.74 29.04
CA GLN A 22 23.99 -15.05 28.55
C GLN A 22 22.92 -15.70 29.43
N GLU A 23 23.03 -15.60 30.75
CA GLU A 23 22.05 -16.11 31.72
C GLU A 23 20.77 -15.26 31.74
N SER A 24 20.87 -13.94 31.63
CA SER A 24 19.70 -13.05 31.48
C SER A 24 18.99 -13.25 30.14
N ARG A 25 19.72 -13.49 29.04
CA ARG A 25 19.12 -13.87 27.74
C ARG A 25 18.32 -15.18 27.82
N LYS A 26 18.75 -16.15 28.64
CA LYS A 26 17.99 -17.40 28.87
C LYS A 26 16.66 -17.21 29.61
N LYS A 27 16.43 -16.06 30.25
CA LYS A 27 15.23 -15.80 31.08
C LYS A 27 14.15 -14.92 30.42
N VAL A 28 14.45 -14.22 29.32
CA VAL A 28 13.45 -13.33 28.71
C VAL A 28 12.67 -14.08 27.63
N PRO A 29 11.34 -14.18 27.72
CA PRO A 29 10.54 -14.84 26.71
C PRO A 29 10.70 -14.14 25.35
N GLU A 30 11.04 -14.92 24.35
CA GLU A 30 11.18 -14.46 22.97
C GLU A 30 10.58 -15.45 21.99
N ASP A 31 10.02 -14.92 20.90
CA ASP A 31 9.59 -15.68 19.75
C ASP A 31 10.51 -15.34 18.57
N ARG A 32 10.80 -16.33 17.74
CA ARG A 32 11.69 -16.19 16.58
C ARG A 32 10.97 -16.68 15.34
N PHE A 33 11.03 -15.88 14.28
CA PHE A 33 10.37 -16.17 13.01
C PHE A 33 11.35 -16.03 11.86
N ASN A 34 11.45 -17.07 11.03
CA ASN A 34 12.18 -16.99 9.77
C ASN A 34 11.24 -16.44 8.71
N ILE A 35 11.59 -15.26 8.17
CA ILE A 35 10.77 -14.53 7.21
C ILE A 35 11.56 -14.34 5.92
N THR A 36 10.97 -14.77 4.81
CA THR A 36 11.56 -14.66 3.47
C THR A 36 10.82 -13.58 2.67
N ILE A 37 11.57 -12.66 2.04
CA ILE A 37 11.03 -11.70 1.06
C ILE A 37 10.84 -12.44 -0.27
N VAL A 38 9.60 -12.60 -0.72
CA VAL A 38 9.26 -13.44 -1.89
C VAL A 38 8.90 -12.66 -3.16
N THR A 39 8.72 -11.34 -3.05
CA THR A 39 8.65 -10.46 -4.22
C THR A 39 9.64 -9.31 -4.07
N PRO A 40 10.15 -8.75 -5.18
CA PRO A 40 11.15 -7.69 -5.15
C PRO A 40 10.80 -6.54 -4.20
N MET A 41 11.68 -6.30 -3.25
CA MET A 41 11.63 -5.19 -2.31
C MET A 41 12.45 -4.02 -2.84
N PHE A 42 11.84 -2.84 -2.87
CA PHE A 42 12.47 -1.57 -3.23
C PHE A 42 12.55 -0.65 -2.01
N GLY A 43 13.67 0.03 -1.83
CA GLY A 43 13.88 0.92 -0.69
C GLY A 43 14.35 0.17 0.55
N GLY A 44 14.03 0.67 1.74
CA GLY A 44 14.53 0.11 3.02
C GLY A 44 15.78 0.80 3.55
N GLY A 45 16.42 1.66 2.74
CA GLY A 45 17.47 2.56 3.20
C GLY A 45 16.96 3.88 3.78
N SER A 46 17.89 4.72 4.26
CA SER A 46 17.61 6.07 4.75
C SER A 46 17.16 7.04 3.64
N LYS A 47 17.52 6.76 2.38
CA LYS A 47 17.10 7.52 1.21
C LYS A 47 15.87 6.86 0.56
N PRO A 48 14.76 7.60 0.35
CA PRO A 48 13.60 7.09 -0.37
C PRO A 48 13.97 6.49 -1.73
N GLY A 49 13.42 5.31 -2.06
CA GLY A 49 13.68 4.62 -3.34
C GLY A 49 15.01 3.85 -3.40
N PHE A 50 15.94 4.05 -2.48
CA PHE A 50 17.22 3.35 -2.45
C PHE A 50 17.25 2.27 -1.36
N THR A 51 17.72 1.08 -1.75
CA THR A 51 17.93 -0.05 -0.84
C THR A 51 19.32 0.05 -0.23
N ASP A 52 19.40 0.06 1.10
CA ASP A 52 20.66 0.03 1.84
C ASP A 52 21.34 -1.33 1.64
N SER A 53 22.59 -1.32 1.20
CA SER A 53 23.34 -2.55 0.91
C SER A 53 23.79 -3.30 2.15
N ALA A 54 24.01 -2.59 3.27
CA ALA A 54 24.47 -3.21 4.52
C ALA A 54 23.29 -3.66 5.38
N PHE A 55 22.27 -2.80 5.51
CA PHE A 55 21.11 -3.06 6.37
C PHE A 55 19.79 -2.74 5.64
N PRO A 56 19.42 -3.54 4.62
CA PRO A 56 18.18 -3.34 3.85
C PRO A 56 16.93 -3.55 4.70
N ILE A 57 17.02 -4.35 5.76
CA ILE A 57 15.93 -4.70 6.66
C ILE A 57 16.25 -4.16 8.05
N ARG A 58 15.33 -3.35 8.59
CA ARG A 58 15.53 -2.63 9.86
C ARG A 58 14.36 -2.91 10.80
N SER A 59 14.63 -2.97 12.09
CA SER A 59 13.62 -3.20 13.14
C SER A 59 12.61 -2.06 13.25
N ALA A 60 13.02 -0.81 13.00
CA ALA A 60 12.14 0.35 13.14
C ALA A 60 10.94 0.36 12.15
N PRO A 61 11.13 0.17 10.83
CA PRO A 61 10.01 -0.02 9.90
C PRO A 61 9.11 -1.20 10.28
N ILE A 62 9.67 -2.34 10.69
CA ILE A 62 8.90 -3.52 11.12
C ILE A 62 8.01 -3.16 12.32
N ARG A 63 8.54 -2.43 13.31
CA ARG A 63 7.72 -1.92 14.42
C ARG A 63 6.56 -1.05 13.94
N GLY A 64 6.80 -0.17 12.98
CA GLY A 64 5.73 0.64 12.36
C GLY A 64 4.67 -0.22 11.67
N HIS A 65 5.08 -1.28 10.96
CA HIS A 65 4.17 -2.24 10.34
C HIS A 65 3.35 -3.02 11.36
N LEU A 66 3.97 -3.52 12.43
CA LEU A 66 3.26 -4.23 13.49
C LEU A 66 2.27 -3.33 14.22
N ARG A 67 2.62 -2.06 14.49
CA ARG A 67 1.67 -1.08 15.05
C ARG A 67 0.47 -0.85 14.13
N PHE A 68 0.72 -0.67 12.83
CA PHE A 68 -0.35 -0.53 11.84
C PHE A 68 -1.27 -1.76 11.80
N TRP A 69 -0.69 -2.96 11.72
CA TRP A 69 -1.47 -4.20 11.62
C TRP A 69 -2.12 -4.60 12.93
N TRP A 70 -1.58 -4.20 14.08
CA TRP A 70 -2.25 -4.29 15.37
C TRP A 70 -3.50 -3.41 15.38
N ARG A 71 -3.38 -2.13 14.98
CA ARG A 71 -4.56 -1.24 14.88
C ARG A 71 -5.60 -1.74 13.89
N ALA A 72 -5.16 -2.33 12.78
CA ALA A 72 -6.07 -2.83 11.76
C ALA A 72 -6.76 -4.15 12.15
N THR A 73 -6.17 -4.94 13.04
CA THR A 73 -6.72 -6.22 13.52
C THR A 73 -7.34 -6.06 14.91
N ARG A 74 -6.58 -6.28 15.99
CA ARG A 74 -7.03 -6.09 17.39
C ARG A 74 -7.65 -4.71 17.63
N GLY A 75 -7.05 -3.69 17.03
CA GLY A 75 -7.52 -2.32 17.12
C GLY A 75 -8.90 -2.08 16.51
N ALA A 76 -9.43 -3.00 15.70
CA ALA A 76 -10.76 -2.88 15.12
C ALA A 76 -11.89 -2.96 16.15
N ALA A 77 -11.65 -3.59 17.32
CA ALA A 77 -12.62 -3.70 18.41
C ALA A 77 -12.90 -2.36 19.10
N PHE A 78 -11.91 -1.47 19.24
CA PHE A 78 -12.03 -0.23 20.01
C PHE A 78 -12.96 0.80 19.36
N GLU A 79 -13.82 1.44 20.14
CA GLU A 79 -14.78 2.42 19.60
C GLU A 79 -14.14 3.79 19.33
N SER A 80 -13.17 4.20 20.15
CA SER A 80 -12.55 5.52 20.07
C SER A 80 -11.04 5.48 19.79
N VAL A 81 -10.53 6.54 19.15
CA VAL A 81 -9.08 6.73 18.91
C VAL A 81 -8.32 6.83 20.22
N THR A 82 -8.93 7.38 21.26
CA THR A 82 -8.31 7.57 22.58
C THR A 82 -8.00 6.22 23.23
N GLU A 83 -8.97 5.31 23.30
CA GLU A 83 -8.79 3.97 23.86
C GLU A 83 -7.78 3.16 23.04
N LEU A 84 -7.91 3.20 21.70
CA LEU A 84 -6.97 2.56 20.79
C LEU A 84 -5.54 3.04 21.05
N ARG A 85 -5.34 4.35 21.17
CA ARG A 85 -4.03 4.96 21.40
C ARG A 85 -3.46 4.56 22.76
N GLN A 86 -4.27 4.60 23.82
CA GLN A 86 -3.86 4.20 25.16
C GLN A 86 -3.36 2.75 25.14
N ARG A 87 -4.15 1.85 24.56
CA ARG A 87 -3.78 0.44 24.44
C ARG A 87 -2.53 0.21 23.58
N GLU A 88 -2.40 0.95 22.49
CA GLU A 88 -1.20 0.91 21.64
C GLU A 88 0.07 1.36 22.41
N VAL A 89 -0.03 2.39 23.27
CA VAL A 89 1.08 2.83 24.15
C VAL A 89 1.46 1.73 25.13
N GLU A 90 0.49 1.07 25.75
CA GLU A 90 0.76 0.01 26.73
C GLU A 90 1.61 -1.13 26.14
N ILE A 91 1.37 -1.47 24.87
CA ILE A 91 2.07 -2.56 24.17
C ILE A 91 3.38 -2.07 23.55
N PHE A 92 3.28 -1.06 22.67
CA PHE A 92 4.38 -0.61 21.83
C PHE A 92 5.14 0.58 22.41
N GLY A 93 4.69 1.20 23.49
CA GLY A 93 5.30 2.42 24.05
C GLY A 93 5.21 3.64 23.13
N ASP A 94 5.79 4.74 23.62
CA ASP A 94 5.95 6.01 22.93
C ASP A 94 7.19 6.77 23.43
N SER A 95 7.20 8.10 23.34
CA SER A 95 8.30 8.95 23.81
C SER A 95 8.47 8.96 25.33
N HIS A 96 7.40 8.66 26.09
CA HIS A 96 7.40 8.70 27.55
C HIS A 96 7.37 7.30 28.17
N SER A 97 6.77 6.33 27.47
CA SER A 97 6.59 4.96 27.95
C SER A 97 7.43 3.95 27.15
N PRO A 98 8.27 3.12 27.79
CA PRO A 98 9.07 2.12 27.08
C PRO A 98 8.20 0.98 26.54
N SER A 99 8.52 0.51 25.33
CA SER A 99 7.84 -0.62 24.69
C SER A 99 7.99 -1.92 25.50
N LYS A 100 6.88 -2.65 25.66
CA LYS A 100 6.85 -4.01 26.24
C LYS A 100 7.21 -5.09 25.24
N VAL A 101 7.30 -4.71 23.96
CA VAL A 101 7.72 -5.58 22.86
C VAL A 101 8.96 -5.01 22.21
N LYS A 102 10.07 -5.75 22.21
CA LYS A 102 11.31 -5.38 21.52
C LYS A 102 11.46 -6.22 20.26
N ILE A 103 11.79 -5.53 19.17
CA ILE A 103 11.88 -6.11 17.83
C ILE A 103 13.34 -6.06 17.41
N SER A 104 13.91 -7.22 17.10
CA SER A 104 15.28 -7.35 16.58
C SER A 104 15.27 -8.12 15.27
N VAL A 105 16.19 -7.78 14.37
CA VAL A 105 16.35 -8.43 13.07
C VAL A 105 17.76 -8.99 13.01
N HIS A 106 17.88 -10.28 12.71
CA HIS A 106 19.16 -10.93 12.46
C HIS A 106 19.27 -11.28 10.97
N ILE A 107 20.39 -10.83 10.38
CA ILE A 107 20.76 -11.02 8.97
C ILE A 107 21.83 -12.12 8.95
N PHE A 108 21.51 -13.28 8.36
CA PHE A 108 22.41 -14.45 8.37
C PHE A 108 23.48 -14.41 7.28
N LYS A 109 23.17 -13.80 6.14
CA LYS A 109 24.04 -13.73 4.96
C LYS A 109 24.02 -12.32 4.41
N GLU A 110 25.12 -11.87 3.81
CA GLU A 110 25.12 -10.56 3.17
C GLU A 110 24.03 -10.47 2.09
N PRO A 111 23.17 -9.42 2.11
CA PRO A 111 22.11 -9.27 1.12
C PRO A 111 22.67 -9.03 -0.28
N ARG A 112 22.36 -9.93 -1.22
CA ARG A 112 22.69 -9.74 -2.64
C ARG A 112 21.64 -8.86 -3.30
N LEU A 113 22.00 -7.60 -3.54
CA LEU A 113 21.14 -6.66 -4.25
C LEU A 113 21.23 -6.84 -5.77
N GLU A 114 20.09 -6.93 -6.42
CA GLU A 114 19.97 -7.08 -7.88
C GLU A 114 19.70 -5.73 -8.55
N LYS A 115 20.21 -5.53 -9.77
CA LYS A 115 19.83 -4.36 -10.57
C LYS A 115 18.38 -4.51 -11.01
N ALA A 116 17.55 -3.53 -10.71
CA ALA A 116 16.15 -3.54 -11.13
C ALA A 116 15.95 -3.10 -12.60
N LYS A 117 16.98 -2.51 -13.21
CA LYS A 117 16.98 -2.06 -14.60
C LYS A 117 18.17 -2.63 -15.39
N GLU A 118 17.92 -2.93 -16.65
CA GLU A 118 18.88 -3.41 -17.64
C GLU A 118 19.00 -2.42 -18.80
N PRO A 119 20.19 -2.27 -19.40
CA PRO A 119 20.39 -1.43 -20.57
C PRO A 119 19.79 -2.08 -21.82
N PHE A 120 19.30 -1.25 -22.75
CA PHE A 120 18.90 -1.65 -24.08
C PHE A 120 19.25 -0.55 -25.09
N VAL A 121 19.56 -0.95 -26.33
CA VAL A 121 19.86 -0.01 -27.41
C VAL A 121 18.58 0.32 -28.17
N THR A 122 18.30 1.60 -28.35
CA THR A 122 17.18 2.07 -29.16
C THR A 122 17.51 2.02 -30.66
N LYS A 123 16.50 2.19 -31.52
CA LYS A 123 16.68 2.31 -32.98
C LYS A 123 17.61 3.47 -33.41
N TRP A 124 17.85 4.43 -32.51
CA TRP A 124 18.68 5.61 -32.75
C TRP A 124 20.08 5.48 -32.13
N ASN A 125 20.54 4.25 -31.82
CA ASN A 125 21.80 3.97 -31.14
C ASN A 125 21.98 4.61 -29.74
N GLU A 126 20.89 5.10 -29.14
CA GLU A 126 20.91 5.57 -27.75
C GLU A 126 20.77 4.39 -26.79
N THR A 127 21.60 4.33 -25.75
CA THR A 127 21.44 3.40 -24.63
C THR A 127 20.40 3.94 -23.64
N LYS A 128 19.32 3.19 -23.42
CA LYS A 128 18.30 3.48 -22.40
C LYS A 128 18.20 2.33 -21.42
N HIS A 129 17.59 2.58 -20.26
CA HIS A 129 17.39 1.58 -19.22
C HIS A 129 15.91 1.21 -19.13
N ARG A 130 15.61 -0.09 -19.04
CA ARG A 130 14.26 -0.61 -18.81
C ARG A 130 14.25 -1.52 -17.58
N PHE A 131 13.10 -1.67 -16.94
CA PHE A 131 12.97 -2.65 -15.86
C PHE A 131 13.21 -4.07 -16.37
N VAL A 132 13.84 -4.89 -15.53
CA VAL A 132 14.02 -6.31 -15.81
C VAL A 132 12.68 -7.01 -16.04
N LYS A 133 12.70 -8.05 -16.88
CA LYS A 133 11.50 -8.78 -17.28
C LYS A 133 10.80 -9.39 -16.05
N GLY A 134 9.46 -9.44 -16.08
CA GLY A 134 8.63 -10.03 -15.02
C GLY A 134 8.14 -9.02 -13.97
N LEU A 135 8.75 -7.85 -13.84
CA LEU A 135 8.25 -6.81 -12.93
C LEU A 135 6.95 -6.17 -13.47
N PRO A 136 5.87 -6.08 -12.67
CA PRO A 136 4.66 -5.39 -13.11
C PRO A 136 4.93 -3.89 -13.32
N ARG A 137 4.93 -3.43 -14.58
CA ARG A 137 5.25 -2.03 -14.95
C ARG A 137 4.44 -1.01 -14.16
N TYR A 138 3.15 -1.27 -13.93
CA TYR A 138 2.26 -0.43 -13.14
C TYR A 138 2.70 -0.26 -11.66
N VAL A 139 3.42 -1.24 -11.10
CA VAL A 139 3.91 -1.13 -9.73
C VAL A 139 5.21 -0.36 -9.67
N VAL A 140 6.13 -0.66 -10.60
CA VAL A 140 7.51 -0.14 -10.58
C VAL A 140 7.69 1.21 -11.29
N PHE A 141 6.68 1.71 -12.03
CA PHE A 141 6.79 3.00 -12.74
C PHE A 141 7.31 4.20 -11.91
N PRO A 142 6.99 4.36 -10.60
CA PRO A 142 7.49 5.51 -9.85
C PRO A 142 9.00 5.48 -9.66
N PHE A 143 9.63 4.33 -9.89
CA PHE A 143 11.08 4.20 -9.84
C PHE A 143 11.73 4.50 -11.21
N ASN A 144 10.97 5.00 -12.19
CA ASN A 144 11.52 5.38 -13.50
C ASN A 144 12.57 6.49 -13.40
N GLU A 145 12.40 7.44 -12.47
CA GLU A 145 13.30 8.58 -12.27
C GLU A 145 14.72 8.17 -11.84
N TYR A 146 14.90 6.94 -11.34
CA TYR A 146 16.21 6.40 -10.96
C TYR A 146 16.81 5.66 -12.16
N ASN A 147 17.73 6.30 -12.90
CA ASN A 147 18.36 5.71 -14.08
C ASN A 147 19.26 4.53 -13.72
N GLU A 148 20.47 4.83 -13.25
CA GLU A 148 21.50 3.85 -12.90
C GLU A 148 21.53 3.62 -11.38
N GLY A 149 21.72 2.37 -10.98
CA GLY A 149 21.91 2.02 -9.57
C GLY A 149 20.62 1.72 -8.77
N LEU A 150 19.44 1.72 -9.40
CA LEU A 150 18.23 1.21 -8.75
C LEU A 150 18.40 -0.28 -8.44
N LYS A 151 18.44 -0.59 -7.15
CA LYS A 151 18.66 -1.95 -6.63
C LYS A 151 17.42 -2.47 -5.92
N MET A 152 17.17 -3.76 -6.06
CA MET A 152 16.09 -4.47 -5.37
C MET A 152 16.63 -5.67 -4.61
N LEU A 153 15.94 -6.05 -3.54
CA LEU A 153 16.21 -7.27 -2.77
C LEU A 153 15.09 -8.28 -3.02
N SER A 154 15.45 -9.50 -3.41
CA SER A 154 14.53 -10.59 -3.73
C SER A 154 15.01 -11.87 -3.04
N LEU A 155 14.10 -12.77 -2.68
CA LEU A 155 14.39 -14.11 -2.13
C LEU A 155 15.44 -14.07 -1.01
N TYR A 156 15.19 -13.23 -0.01
CA TYR A 156 16.10 -13.04 1.12
C TYR A 156 15.41 -13.36 2.44
N THR A 157 16.03 -14.26 3.22
CA THR A 157 15.53 -14.71 4.52
C THR A 157 16.27 -14.03 5.66
N PHE A 158 15.51 -13.52 6.62
CA PHE A 158 16.02 -12.95 7.87
C PHE A 158 15.27 -13.55 9.06
N GLU A 159 15.88 -13.54 10.23
CA GLU A 159 15.20 -13.89 11.47
C GLU A 159 14.67 -12.62 12.15
N LEU A 160 13.39 -12.65 12.49
CA LEU A 160 12.74 -11.66 13.33
C LEU A 160 12.63 -12.21 14.74
N THR A 161 13.20 -11.52 15.71
CA THR A 161 13.04 -11.84 17.13
C THR A 161 12.09 -10.83 17.79
N ILE A 162 11.05 -11.35 18.43
CA ILE A 162 10.12 -10.58 19.26
C ILE A 162 10.38 -10.95 20.71
N ARG A 163 10.92 -10.00 21.48
CA ARG A 163 11.19 -10.17 22.90
C ARG A 163 10.13 -9.48 23.73
N TYR A 164 9.55 -10.19 24.68
CA TYR A 164 8.53 -9.68 25.59
C TYR A 164 9.17 -9.23 26.89
N ILE A 165 8.91 -7.98 27.26
CA ILE A 165 9.37 -7.39 28.52
C ILE A 165 8.12 -7.15 29.37
N PRO A 166 7.58 -8.20 30.03
CA PRO A 166 6.48 -7.99 30.96
C PRO A 166 6.94 -7.05 32.07
N ARG A 167 6.05 -6.15 32.51
CA ARG A 167 6.28 -5.43 33.76
C ARG A 167 6.03 -6.43 34.90
N LEU A 168 7.01 -6.62 35.79
CA LEU A 168 6.75 -7.35 37.04
C LEU A 168 5.76 -6.52 37.87
N PRO A 169 4.59 -7.07 38.25
CA PRO A 169 3.65 -6.35 39.11
C PRO A 169 4.33 -6.05 40.46
N LYS A 170 4.31 -4.80 40.90
CA LYS A 170 4.67 -4.44 42.28
C LYS A 170 3.47 -4.66 43.20
N GLN A 171 3.70 -4.83 44.50
CA GLN A 171 2.62 -5.07 45.48
C GLN A 171 1.55 -3.95 45.49
N ALA A 172 1.96 -2.71 45.20
CA ALA A 172 1.09 -1.53 45.10
C ALA A 172 0.29 -1.42 43.77
N ASP A 173 0.50 -2.34 42.82
CA ASP A 173 -0.09 -2.29 41.49
C ASP A 173 -1.45 -3.05 41.40
N THR A 174 -1.99 -3.53 42.54
CA THR A 174 -3.26 -4.26 42.59
C THR A 174 -4.41 -3.27 42.73
N LEU A 175 -5.31 -3.19 41.74
CA LEU A 175 -6.55 -2.43 41.87
C LEU A 175 -7.43 -3.07 42.95
N GLU A 176 -8.28 -2.29 43.64
CA GLU A 176 -9.18 -2.75 44.72
C GLU A 176 -10.10 -3.91 44.30
N ASN A 177 -10.33 -4.09 43.01
CA ASN A 177 -11.14 -5.15 42.41
C ASN A 177 -10.35 -6.42 42.00
N GLY A 178 -9.06 -6.52 42.34
CA GLY A 178 -8.21 -7.68 42.03
C GLY A 178 -7.74 -7.80 40.58
N SER A 179 -8.15 -6.89 39.69
CA SER A 179 -7.69 -6.86 38.29
C SER A 179 -6.27 -6.26 38.20
N LYS A 180 -5.37 -6.98 37.52
CA LYS A 180 -3.98 -6.53 37.32
C LYS A 180 -3.91 -5.69 36.03
N PRO A 181 -3.53 -4.41 36.07
CA PRO A 181 -3.54 -3.51 34.90
C PRO A 181 -2.40 -3.78 33.89
N PHE A 182 -1.73 -4.93 33.95
CA PHE A 182 -0.53 -5.22 33.16
C PHE A 182 -0.66 -6.50 32.36
N LEU A 183 -0.16 -6.46 31.12
CA LEU A 183 -0.10 -7.64 30.27
C LEU A 183 1.07 -8.53 30.66
N ASN A 184 0.76 -9.79 30.96
CA ASN A 184 1.76 -10.85 31.03
C ASN A 184 2.26 -11.22 29.61
N VAL A 185 3.24 -12.12 29.54
CA VAL A 185 3.86 -12.54 28.27
C VAL A 185 2.86 -13.18 27.32
N GLU A 186 1.97 -14.04 27.82
CA GLU A 186 0.98 -14.72 26.99
C GLU A 186 -0.05 -13.75 26.42
N GLN A 187 -0.47 -12.77 27.21
CA GLN A 187 -1.35 -11.70 26.76
C GLN A 187 -0.66 -10.82 25.71
N LEU A 188 0.61 -10.44 25.92
CA LEU A 188 1.40 -9.73 24.90
C LEU A 188 1.54 -10.55 23.61
N ARG A 189 1.77 -11.87 23.71
CA ARG A 189 1.77 -12.77 22.55
C ARG A 189 0.43 -12.74 21.83
N LYS A 190 -0.69 -12.87 22.56
CA LYS A 190 -2.05 -12.81 22.00
C LYS A 190 -2.36 -11.48 21.30
N GLU A 191 -1.76 -10.38 21.73
CA GLU A 191 -1.86 -9.06 21.09
C GLU A 191 -1.02 -8.97 19.80
N ILE A 192 0.22 -9.50 19.82
CA ILE A 192 1.18 -9.32 18.73
C ILE A 192 1.01 -10.35 17.61
N THR A 193 0.61 -11.59 17.91
CA THR A 193 0.46 -12.67 16.93
C THR A 193 -0.48 -12.31 15.76
N PRO A 194 -1.66 -11.70 15.97
CA PRO A 194 -2.52 -11.32 14.85
C PRO A 194 -1.90 -10.20 13.98
N ALA A 195 -1.14 -9.29 14.60
CA ALA A 195 -0.42 -8.24 13.88
C ALA A 195 0.72 -8.81 13.02
N LEU A 196 1.46 -9.81 13.52
CA LEU A 196 2.46 -10.56 12.77
C LEU A 196 1.83 -11.31 11.59
N TRP A 197 0.78 -12.09 11.85
CA TRP A 197 0.04 -12.82 10.83
C TRP A 197 -0.44 -11.90 9.70
N ALA A 198 -1.09 -10.79 10.04
CA ALA A 198 -1.64 -9.86 9.06
C ALA A 198 -0.53 -9.11 8.32
N TRP A 199 0.56 -8.71 8.99
CA TRP A 199 1.70 -8.07 8.34
C TRP A 199 2.40 -9.00 7.36
N ILE A 200 2.66 -10.25 7.74
CA ILE A 200 3.36 -11.22 6.89
C ILE A 200 2.50 -11.54 5.65
N ASN A 201 1.22 -11.86 5.84
CA ASN A 201 0.36 -12.28 4.74
C ASN A 201 -0.13 -11.10 3.87
N PHE A 202 -0.51 -9.97 4.47
CA PHE A 202 -1.17 -8.87 3.75
C PHE A 202 -0.32 -7.59 3.67
N GLY A 203 0.70 -7.47 4.51
CA GLY A 203 1.65 -6.36 4.50
C GLY A 203 2.83 -6.60 3.56
N GLY A 204 4.02 -6.20 3.99
CA GLY A 204 5.26 -6.32 3.22
C GLY A 204 6.35 -5.41 3.79
N LEU A 205 7.49 -5.39 3.12
CA LEU A 205 8.63 -4.53 3.43
C LEU A 205 9.00 -3.62 2.25
N GLY A 206 9.54 -2.45 2.59
CA GLY A 206 9.96 -1.45 1.61
C GLY A 206 8.80 -0.64 1.02
N SER A 207 8.96 -0.22 -0.23
CA SER A 207 8.03 0.67 -0.91
C SER A 207 6.93 -0.11 -1.63
N ARG A 208 5.75 0.50 -1.81
CA ARG A 208 4.65 -0.03 -2.64
C ARG A 208 4.11 -1.41 -2.17
N THR A 209 4.18 -1.70 -0.88
CA THR A 209 3.73 -2.98 -0.28
C THR A 209 2.25 -3.31 -0.55
N ARG A 210 1.36 -2.29 -0.58
CA ARG A 210 -0.06 -2.48 -0.96
C ARG A 210 -0.26 -2.90 -2.43
N ARG A 211 0.79 -2.84 -3.24
CA ARG A 211 0.84 -3.31 -4.63
C ARG A 211 1.78 -4.50 -4.80
N GLY A 212 2.13 -5.17 -3.71
CA GLY A 212 2.83 -6.45 -3.72
C GLY A 212 4.34 -6.43 -3.85
N CYS A 213 5.00 -5.26 -3.81
CA CYS A 213 6.45 -5.23 -3.57
C CYS A 213 6.78 -5.68 -2.14
N GLY A 214 7.90 -6.41 -1.98
CA GLY A 214 8.37 -6.90 -0.68
C GLY A 214 7.36 -7.75 0.08
N SER A 215 6.60 -8.59 -0.62
CA SER A 215 5.73 -9.58 0.00
C SER A 215 6.55 -10.59 0.80
N LEU A 216 5.97 -11.12 1.87
CA LEU A 216 6.67 -11.94 2.86
C LEU A 216 6.10 -13.35 2.89
N TYR A 217 6.94 -14.30 3.26
CA TYR A 217 6.59 -15.66 3.59
C TYR A 217 7.15 -16.02 4.96
N CYS A 218 6.35 -16.70 5.77
CA CYS A 218 6.78 -17.33 7.01
C CYS A 218 5.98 -18.62 7.16
N LYS A 219 6.68 -19.75 7.40
CA LYS A 219 6.05 -21.06 7.51
C LYS A 219 4.97 -21.09 8.60
N ASP A 220 5.19 -20.38 9.71
CA ASP A 220 4.30 -20.36 10.88
C ASP A 220 2.97 -19.65 10.62
N PHE A 221 2.91 -18.80 9.59
CA PHE A 221 1.73 -17.97 9.28
C PHE A 221 1.13 -18.24 7.90
N ALA A 222 1.75 -19.08 7.07
CA ALA A 222 1.28 -19.39 5.73
C ALA A 222 0.07 -20.34 5.75
N PRO A 223 -0.82 -20.30 4.74
CA PRO A 223 -1.89 -21.30 4.60
C PRO A 223 -1.33 -22.74 4.52
N GLU A 224 -2.02 -23.70 5.16
CA GLU A 224 -1.60 -25.12 5.24
C GLU A 224 -1.76 -25.90 3.92
N ARG A 225 -0.85 -26.85 3.66
CA ARG A 225 -0.71 -27.61 2.39
C ARG A 225 -1.73 -28.73 2.19
N THR A 226 -2.73 -28.82 3.06
CA THR A 226 -3.50 -30.05 3.30
C THR A 226 -4.46 -30.46 2.18
N SER A 227 -4.67 -29.65 1.14
CA SER A 227 -5.48 -30.05 -0.01
C SER A 227 -4.96 -29.54 -1.35
N THR A 228 -5.32 -30.25 -2.43
CA THR A 228 -5.05 -29.88 -3.84
C THR A 228 -5.85 -28.65 -4.29
N ARG A 229 -6.90 -28.28 -3.55
CA ARG A 229 -7.69 -27.04 -3.71
C ARG A 229 -7.96 -26.43 -2.33
N PRO A 230 -7.00 -25.71 -1.75
CA PRO A 230 -7.19 -25.04 -0.47
C PRO A 230 -8.27 -23.95 -0.62
N LYS A 231 -9.28 -23.99 0.24
CA LYS A 231 -10.24 -22.89 0.39
C LYS A 231 -9.55 -21.81 1.23
N TYR A 232 -8.84 -20.90 0.56
CA TYR A 232 -8.05 -19.88 1.25
C TYR A 232 -8.89 -18.92 2.09
N GLU A 233 -10.12 -18.65 1.68
CA GLU A 233 -11.04 -17.85 2.48
C GLU A 233 -11.39 -18.56 3.79
N ASP A 234 -11.56 -19.89 3.80
CA ASP A 234 -11.79 -20.66 5.02
C ASP A 234 -10.58 -20.58 5.96
N TRP A 235 -9.35 -20.63 5.41
CA TRP A 235 -8.13 -20.38 6.19
C TRP A 235 -8.13 -18.98 6.81
N PHE A 236 -8.50 -17.96 6.05
CA PHE A 236 -8.58 -16.58 6.55
C PHE A 236 -9.62 -16.48 7.68
N HIS A 237 -10.82 -17.01 7.48
CA HIS A 237 -11.88 -17.00 8.47
C HIS A 237 -11.53 -17.81 9.72
N GLY A 238 -10.88 -18.97 9.54
CA GLY A 238 -10.31 -19.76 10.63
C GLY A 238 -9.32 -18.95 11.45
N LYS A 239 -8.39 -18.22 10.82
CA LYS A 239 -7.44 -17.36 11.55
C LYS A 239 -8.10 -16.17 12.24
N VAL A 240 -9.11 -15.57 11.62
CA VAL A 240 -9.93 -14.52 12.27
C VAL A 240 -10.61 -15.06 13.53
N ALA A 241 -11.10 -16.30 13.50
CA ALA A 241 -11.70 -16.96 14.66
C ALA A 241 -10.67 -17.40 15.71
N ASP A 242 -9.58 -18.08 15.30
CA ASP A 242 -8.47 -18.51 16.18
C ASP A 242 -7.88 -17.34 16.98
N TYR A 243 -7.83 -16.17 16.35
CA TYR A 243 -7.31 -14.96 16.96
C TYR A 243 -8.38 -14.10 17.64
N GLU A 244 -9.64 -14.50 17.64
CA GLU A 244 -10.74 -13.75 18.28
C GLU A 244 -10.80 -12.30 17.78
N LEU A 245 -10.73 -12.10 16.46
CA LEU A 245 -10.72 -10.75 15.86
C LEU A 245 -12.14 -10.23 15.61
N GLU A 246 -12.47 -9.13 16.28
CA GLU A 246 -13.71 -8.37 16.10
C GLU A 246 -13.57 -7.38 14.93
N LEU A 247 -13.80 -7.87 13.73
CA LEU A 247 -13.74 -7.09 12.49
C LEU A 247 -15.11 -6.55 12.09
N ASP A 248 -15.12 -5.47 11.28
CA ASP A 248 -16.31 -4.83 10.72
C ASP A 248 -17.30 -4.23 11.75
N MET A 249 -16.86 -4.03 12.99
CA MET A 249 -17.63 -3.40 14.05
C MET A 249 -17.72 -1.87 13.86
N GLN A 250 -18.94 -1.32 13.96
CA GLN A 250 -19.21 0.12 13.98
C GLN A 250 -18.44 0.95 12.92
N LEU A 251 -18.37 0.44 11.67
CA LEU A 251 -17.50 0.98 10.62
C LEU A 251 -17.62 2.49 10.38
N GLU A 252 -18.83 3.04 10.53
CA GLU A 252 -19.11 4.46 10.31
C GLU A 252 -18.49 5.38 11.37
N LYS A 253 -18.21 4.84 12.56
CA LYS A 253 -17.57 5.57 13.67
C LYS A 253 -16.04 5.48 13.64
N LYS A 254 -15.46 4.54 12.88
CA LYS A 254 -14.00 4.31 12.90
C LYS A 254 -13.27 5.43 12.17
N GLU A 255 -12.27 6.01 12.83
CA GLU A 255 -11.42 7.06 12.26
C GLU A 255 -10.09 6.53 11.67
N TRP A 256 -9.82 5.23 11.81
CA TRP A 256 -8.60 4.58 11.35
C TRP A 256 -8.90 3.37 10.45
N PRO A 257 -7.94 2.91 9.64
CA PRO A 257 -8.14 1.73 8.81
C PRO A 257 -8.23 0.44 9.61
N THR A 258 -9.24 -0.39 9.33
CA THR A 258 -9.41 -1.74 9.88
C THR A 258 -9.41 -2.80 8.79
N LEU A 259 -9.03 -4.03 9.13
CA LEU A 259 -9.09 -5.17 8.23
C LEU A 259 -10.56 -5.57 8.00
N SER A 260 -10.95 -5.73 6.74
CA SER A 260 -12.26 -6.27 6.35
C SER A 260 -12.34 -7.76 6.68
N ARG A 261 -13.51 -8.25 7.12
CA ARG A 261 -13.76 -9.68 7.29
C ARG A 261 -13.82 -10.44 5.97
N SER A 262 -13.95 -9.73 4.85
CA SER A 262 -13.92 -10.31 3.49
C SER A 262 -12.60 -10.04 2.78
N VAL A 263 -12.04 -11.10 2.19
CA VAL A 263 -10.88 -11.12 1.28
C VAL A 263 -11.23 -11.91 0.02
N ILE A 264 -10.59 -11.60 -1.10
CA ILE A 264 -10.73 -12.35 -2.35
C ILE A 264 -9.39 -12.98 -2.69
N ILE A 265 -9.34 -14.30 -2.78
CA ILE A 265 -8.10 -15.05 -3.00
C ILE A 265 -8.25 -15.91 -4.26
N GLN A 266 -7.21 -15.94 -5.08
CA GLN A 266 -7.17 -16.80 -6.26
C GLN A 266 -7.12 -18.27 -5.83
N GLU A 267 -7.89 -19.13 -6.51
CA GLU A 267 -8.01 -20.55 -6.14
C GLU A 267 -6.75 -21.37 -6.51
N TYR A 268 -6.02 -20.95 -7.56
CA TYR A 268 -4.91 -21.71 -8.13
C TYR A 268 -3.55 -21.07 -7.82
N GLU A 269 -2.67 -21.88 -7.25
CA GLU A 269 -1.29 -21.50 -6.96
C GLU A 269 -0.44 -21.36 -8.24
N ARG A 270 0.42 -20.34 -8.27
CA ARG A 270 1.34 -20.05 -9.38
C ARG A 270 2.73 -19.73 -8.84
N ASP A 271 3.68 -19.49 -9.75
CA ASP A 271 4.92 -18.82 -9.37
C ASP A 271 4.61 -17.40 -8.85
N MET A 272 5.43 -16.92 -7.91
CA MET A 272 5.22 -15.62 -7.25
C MET A 272 5.03 -14.47 -8.24
N ILE A 273 5.84 -14.42 -9.29
CA ILE A 273 5.84 -13.29 -10.21
C ILE A 273 4.60 -13.30 -11.11
N SER A 274 4.16 -14.47 -11.60
CA SER A 274 2.92 -14.58 -12.38
C SER A 274 1.69 -14.27 -11.52
N ALA A 275 1.60 -14.82 -10.31
CA ALA A 275 0.50 -14.50 -9.37
C ALA A 275 0.43 -12.99 -9.11
N TRP A 276 1.60 -12.35 -8.93
CA TRP A 276 1.70 -10.92 -8.72
C TRP A 276 1.27 -10.11 -9.94
N ASN A 277 1.74 -10.48 -11.14
CA ASN A 277 1.36 -9.79 -12.37
C ASN A 277 -0.13 -9.88 -12.65
N ASP A 278 -0.74 -11.05 -12.45
CA ASP A 278 -2.16 -11.27 -12.74
C ASP A 278 -3.06 -10.38 -11.87
N VAL A 279 -2.86 -10.39 -10.54
CA VAL A 279 -3.67 -9.56 -9.63
C VAL A 279 -3.45 -8.06 -9.86
N ILE A 280 -2.23 -7.66 -10.20
CA ILE A 280 -1.92 -6.26 -10.52
C ILE A 280 -2.52 -5.84 -11.86
N LYS A 281 -2.49 -6.71 -12.87
CA LYS A 281 -3.09 -6.46 -14.18
C LYS A 281 -4.59 -6.26 -14.04
N LEU A 282 -5.26 -7.10 -13.25
CA LEU A 282 -6.67 -6.95 -12.92
C LEU A 282 -6.98 -5.59 -12.31
N TYR A 283 -6.25 -5.20 -11.26
CA TYR A 283 -6.42 -3.90 -10.61
C TYR A 283 -6.12 -2.72 -11.55
N HIS A 284 -5.03 -2.82 -12.34
CA HIS A 284 -4.64 -1.81 -13.31
C HIS A 284 -5.71 -1.59 -14.38
N ASN A 285 -6.21 -2.67 -14.97
CA ASN A 285 -7.24 -2.63 -16.01
C ASN A 285 -8.50 -1.93 -15.50
N PHE A 286 -8.96 -2.27 -14.29
CA PHE A 286 -10.08 -1.59 -13.66
C PHE A 286 -9.81 -0.11 -13.39
N ARG A 287 -8.59 0.24 -12.96
CA ARG A 287 -8.25 1.64 -12.68
C ARG A 287 -8.05 2.50 -13.94
N SER A 288 -7.85 1.88 -15.09
CA SER A 288 -7.65 2.52 -16.39
C SER A 288 -8.96 2.62 -17.19
N GLN A 289 -9.67 1.49 -17.34
CA GLN A 289 -10.92 1.33 -18.09
C GLN A 289 -10.91 2.08 -19.42
N PRO A 290 -10.03 1.68 -20.36
CA PRO A 290 -10.06 2.24 -21.71
C PRO A 290 -11.39 1.91 -22.39
N ASN A 291 -11.95 2.88 -23.11
CA ASN A 291 -13.14 2.65 -23.91
C ASN A 291 -12.77 1.90 -25.20
N ASN A 292 -13.05 0.59 -25.22
CA ASN A 292 -12.81 -0.29 -26.36
C ASN A 292 -13.97 -0.36 -27.38
N THR A 293 -15.04 0.43 -27.19
CA THR A 293 -16.17 0.45 -28.13
C THR A 293 -15.91 1.46 -29.26
N TYR A 294 -15.38 0.99 -30.40
CA TYR A 294 -15.37 1.78 -31.63
C TYR A 294 -15.74 0.94 -32.86
N ILE A 295 -16.68 1.50 -33.64
CA ILE A 295 -17.38 0.93 -34.81
C ILE A 295 -16.77 1.43 -36.15
N TYR A 296 -15.69 2.21 -36.13
CA TYR A 296 -15.07 2.79 -37.33
C TYR A 296 -13.76 2.12 -37.74
N SER A 297 -13.49 2.12 -39.05
CA SER A 297 -12.38 1.45 -39.76
C SER A 297 -10.97 1.96 -39.46
N LYS A 298 -10.80 2.93 -38.54
CA LYS A 298 -9.50 3.37 -38.01
C LYS A 298 -9.60 3.50 -36.50
N SER A 299 -8.78 2.73 -35.78
CA SER A 299 -8.58 2.90 -34.34
C SER A 299 -8.11 4.34 -34.09
N PRO A 300 -8.75 5.12 -33.19
CA PRO A 300 -8.21 6.41 -32.79
C PRO A 300 -6.79 6.21 -32.24
N LYS A 301 -5.95 7.24 -32.39
CA LYS A 301 -4.55 7.17 -31.97
C LYS A 301 -4.40 6.91 -30.45
N TYR A 302 -5.44 7.18 -29.65
CA TYR A 302 -5.50 7.00 -28.19
C TYR A 302 -6.93 6.68 -27.68
N GLU A 303 -7.05 5.78 -26.70
CA GLU A 303 -8.31 5.36 -26.08
C GLU A 303 -8.73 6.30 -24.94
N ARG A 304 -10.00 6.72 -24.88
CA ARG A 304 -10.53 7.56 -23.78
C ARG A 304 -10.93 6.70 -22.59
N SER A 305 -10.61 7.14 -21.37
CA SER A 305 -11.04 6.44 -20.16
C SER A 305 -12.55 6.57 -19.96
N LEU A 306 -13.20 5.47 -19.57
CA LEU A 306 -14.62 5.44 -19.21
C LEU A 306 -14.92 6.13 -17.86
N TRP A 307 -13.88 6.44 -17.07
CA TRP A 307 -13.99 7.16 -15.80
C TRP A 307 -14.27 8.67 -15.98
N PRO A 308 -15.15 9.31 -15.17
CA PRO A 308 -15.65 10.69 -15.34
C PRO A 308 -14.63 11.79 -15.08
N GLU A 309 -13.51 11.50 -14.42
CA GLU A 309 -12.57 12.50 -13.91
C GLU A 309 -11.97 13.38 -15.02
N ALA A 310 -11.50 12.77 -16.11
CA ALA A 310 -10.86 13.54 -17.19
C ALA A 310 -11.82 14.56 -17.81
N ASP A 311 -13.08 14.17 -18.01
CA ASP A 311 -14.11 15.06 -18.56
C ASP A 311 -14.62 16.05 -17.51
N SER A 312 -14.60 15.69 -16.22
CA SER A 312 -14.86 16.61 -15.11
C SER A 312 -13.82 17.72 -15.03
N LEU A 313 -12.54 17.39 -15.24
CA LEU A 313 -11.44 18.35 -15.30
C LEU A 313 -11.55 19.30 -16.49
N ARG A 314 -11.82 18.77 -17.70
CA ARG A 314 -12.06 19.60 -18.90
C ARG A 314 -13.19 20.61 -18.67
N ARG A 315 -14.28 20.17 -18.04
CA ARG A 315 -15.43 21.03 -17.76
C ARG A 315 -15.14 22.09 -16.72
N VAL A 316 -14.47 21.72 -15.63
CA VAL A 316 -14.15 22.70 -14.59
C VAL A 316 -13.18 23.72 -15.14
N THR A 317 -12.09 23.29 -15.77
CA THR A 317 -11.05 24.19 -16.28
C THR A 317 -11.50 24.98 -17.52
N GLY A 318 -12.51 24.50 -18.26
CA GLY A 318 -12.86 25.03 -19.58
C GLY A 318 -11.80 24.73 -20.65
N MET A 319 -10.87 23.81 -20.37
CA MET A 319 -9.76 23.44 -21.25
C MET A 319 -10.06 22.11 -21.93
N PHE A 320 -10.17 22.11 -23.26
CA PHE A 320 -10.29 20.89 -24.07
C PHE A 320 -9.82 21.13 -25.50
N GLU A 321 -9.36 20.05 -26.15
CA GLU A 321 -9.22 20.00 -27.61
C GLU A 321 -10.59 19.72 -28.27
N GLU A 322 -10.80 20.12 -29.53
CA GLU A 322 -12.12 20.02 -30.20
C GLU A 322 -12.64 18.57 -30.24
N GLU A 323 -11.75 17.59 -30.42
CA GLU A 323 -12.07 16.15 -30.40
C GLU A 323 -12.54 15.67 -29.01
N HIS A 324 -12.24 16.42 -27.95
CA HIS A 324 -12.59 16.10 -26.56
C HIS A 324 -13.71 16.96 -25.98
N LYS A 325 -14.21 17.93 -26.75
CA LYS A 325 -15.32 18.83 -26.37
C LYS A 325 -16.56 18.07 -25.90
N LYS A 326 -16.89 16.96 -26.56
CA LYS A 326 -17.94 16.03 -26.13
C LYS A 326 -17.30 14.85 -25.38
N PRO A 327 -17.82 14.43 -24.22
CA PRO A 327 -17.30 13.26 -23.54
C PRO A 327 -17.67 11.97 -24.28
N SER A 328 -16.92 10.90 -24.00
CA SER A 328 -17.20 9.56 -24.53
C SER A 328 -17.32 8.59 -23.36
N PRO A 329 -18.50 7.98 -23.13
CA PRO A 329 -19.79 8.21 -23.84
C PRO A 329 -20.40 9.59 -23.58
N PHE A 330 -21.29 10.08 -24.46
CA PHE A 330 -21.87 11.43 -24.37
C PHE A 330 -22.63 11.69 -23.06
N LYS A 331 -23.41 10.71 -22.57
CA LYS A 331 -24.17 10.81 -21.30
C LYS A 331 -23.29 11.12 -20.07
N LYS A 332 -21.99 10.85 -20.16
CA LYS A 332 -20.99 11.20 -19.13
C LYS A 332 -20.92 12.72 -18.87
N GLN A 333 -21.41 13.54 -19.80
CA GLN A 333 -21.50 15.00 -19.63
C GLN A 333 -22.40 15.43 -18.47
N GLU A 334 -23.21 14.56 -17.87
CA GLU A 334 -24.05 14.91 -16.72
C GLU A 334 -23.32 14.69 -15.38
N PHE A 335 -22.12 14.12 -15.42
CA PHE A 335 -21.38 13.69 -14.25
C PHE A 335 -20.12 14.53 -14.04
N PHE A 336 -20.17 15.40 -13.03
CA PHE A 336 -18.98 15.92 -12.36
C PHE A 336 -18.68 15.00 -11.18
N SER A 337 -17.62 14.18 -11.27
CA SER A 337 -17.32 13.17 -10.24
C SER A 337 -15.89 12.63 -10.28
N PHE A 338 -15.43 12.15 -9.12
CA PHE A 338 -14.06 11.64 -8.87
C PHE A 338 -14.02 10.29 -8.12
N PRO A 339 -14.71 9.25 -8.61
CA PRO A 339 -14.82 7.95 -7.95
C PRO A 339 -13.48 7.22 -7.75
N ARG A 340 -12.47 7.42 -8.62
CA ARG A 340 -11.17 6.77 -8.49
C ARG A 340 -10.41 7.23 -7.25
N ALA A 341 -10.78 8.35 -6.62
CA ALA A 341 -10.21 8.80 -5.36
C ALA A 341 -10.33 7.74 -4.26
N GLN A 342 -11.40 6.92 -4.30
CA GLN A 342 -11.62 5.81 -3.39
C GLN A 342 -10.55 4.71 -3.53
N LEU A 343 -9.85 4.64 -4.67
CA LEU A 343 -8.81 3.65 -4.97
C LEU A 343 -7.40 4.14 -4.59
N GLY A 344 -7.32 5.24 -3.84
CA GLY A 344 -6.08 5.83 -3.32
C GLY A 344 -5.72 7.16 -3.99
N LEU A 345 -5.07 8.01 -3.21
CA LEU A 345 -4.64 9.37 -3.52
C LEU A 345 -3.15 9.56 -3.20
N PRO A 346 -2.45 10.51 -3.84
CA PRO A 346 -2.97 11.42 -4.86
C PRO A 346 -3.19 10.74 -6.21
N ILE A 347 -4.05 11.32 -7.04
CA ILE A 347 -4.19 10.96 -8.45
C ILE A 347 -3.56 12.08 -9.28
N ILE A 348 -2.58 11.71 -10.10
CA ILE A 348 -1.98 12.63 -11.06
C ILE A 348 -2.66 12.42 -12.42
N PHE A 349 -3.22 13.48 -12.95
CA PHE A 349 -3.81 13.54 -14.29
C PHE A 349 -2.79 14.14 -15.23
N GLN A 350 -2.36 13.32 -16.20
CA GLN A 350 -1.47 13.75 -17.28
C GLN A 350 -2.27 13.70 -18.57
N PHE A 351 -2.45 14.86 -19.19
CA PHE A 351 -3.07 14.96 -20.48
C PHE A 351 -2.00 15.09 -21.55
N LYS A 352 -2.15 14.34 -22.64
CA LYS A 352 -1.32 14.57 -23.82
C LYS A 352 -1.73 15.89 -24.44
N GLN A 353 -0.76 16.76 -24.68
CA GLN A 353 -0.98 18.11 -25.21
C GLN A 353 -0.63 18.14 -26.69
N ASP A 354 -1.44 18.80 -27.51
CA ASP A 354 -1.02 19.26 -28.83
C ASP A 354 -0.11 20.50 -28.70
N GLU A 355 1.15 20.38 -29.14
CA GLU A 355 2.16 21.45 -29.02
C GLU A 355 1.84 22.68 -29.89
N TYR A 356 1.13 22.52 -31.00
CA TYR A 356 0.71 23.64 -31.84
C TYR A 356 -0.42 24.42 -31.16
N LEU A 357 -1.44 23.73 -30.65
CA LEU A 357 -2.54 24.35 -29.93
C LEU A 357 -2.06 25.04 -28.64
N LYS A 358 -1.20 24.35 -27.88
CA LYS A 358 -0.57 24.85 -26.65
C LYS A 358 0.16 26.19 -26.83
N LYS A 359 0.80 26.41 -27.98
CA LYS A 359 1.52 27.67 -28.28
C LYS A 359 0.59 28.82 -28.66
N ARG A 360 -0.58 28.51 -29.25
CA ARG A 360 -1.46 29.52 -29.87
C ARG A 360 -2.63 29.92 -28.97
N TYR A 361 -3.15 28.99 -28.18
CA TYR A 361 -4.37 29.16 -27.39
C TYR A 361 -4.21 28.76 -25.93
N SER A 362 -4.79 29.56 -25.04
CA SER A 362 -4.81 29.27 -23.59
C SER A 362 -5.80 28.15 -23.25
N ASN A 363 -7.02 28.20 -23.78
CA ASN A 363 -8.12 27.29 -23.38
C ASN A 363 -8.42 26.20 -24.42
N PHE A 364 -8.03 26.42 -25.68
CA PHE A 364 -8.25 25.45 -26.75
C PHE A 364 -7.11 24.42 -26.78
N ARG A 365 -6.95 23.71 -25.65
CA ARG A 365 -5.93 22.70 -25.37
C ARG A 365 -6.40 21.82 -24.22
N GLU A 366 -5.80 20.65 -24.04
CA GLU A 366 -6.08 19.82 -22.88
C GLU A 366 -5.67 20.50 -21.55
N PRO A 367 -6.32 20.16 -20.42
CA PRO A 367 -5.96 20.69 -19.10
C PRO A 367 -4.49 20.49 -18.76
N TYR A 368 -3.93 21.39 -17.94
CA TYR A 368 -2.58 21.22 -17.38
C TYR A 368 -2.45 19.90 -16.62
N ASN A 369 -1.23 19.48 -16.29
CA ASN A 369 -1.06 18.37 -15.37
C ASN A 369 -1.67 18.77 -14.02
N MET A 370 -2.59 17.95 -13.51
CA MET A 370 -3.30 18.24 -12.25
C MET A 370 -3.12 17.10 -11.27
N GLN A 371 -3.20 17.41 -9.99
CA GLN A 371 -3.20 16.45 -8.89
C GLN A 371 -4.49 16.60 -8.10
N LEU A 372 -5.17 15.48 -7.87
CA LEU A 372 -6.24 15.35 -6.89
C LEU A 372 -5.67 14.76 -5.61
N ALA A 373 -5.82 15.46 -4.50
CA ALA A 373 -5.34 15.08 -3.18
C ALA A 373 -6.44 15.27 -2.12
N PRO A 374 -6.36 14.61 -0.94
CA PRO A 374 -7.23 14.96 0.17
C PRO A 374 -6.94 16.38 0.62
N LYS A 375 -7.97 17.14 1.00
CA LYS A 375 -7.78 18.51 1.48
C LYS A 375 -6.82 18.56 2.67
N ASP A 376 -5.89 19.52 2.64
CA ASP A 376 -4.85 19.75 3.66
C ASP A 376 -3.92 18.55 3.92
N LYS A 377 -3.92 17.54 3.03
CA LYS A 377 -3.10 16.33 3.18
C LYS A 377 -2.47 15.93 1.85
N ASN A 378 -1.28 15.34 1.90
CA ASN A 378 -0.53 15.04 0.67
C ASN A 378 -0.87 13.67 0.05
N ARG A 379 -1.35 12.71 0.85
CA ARG A 379 -1.51 11.33 0.40
C ARG A 379 -2.53 10.57 1.25
N LEU A 380 -3.29 9.70 0.60
CA LEU A 380 -4.07 8.66 1.26
C LEU A 380 -3.84 7.33 0.56
N ALA A 381 -3.27 6.37 1.27
CA ALA A 381 -2.96 5.08 0.68
C ALA A 381 -4.24 4.27 0.37
N SER A 382 -4.23 3.61 -0.79
CA SER A 382 -5.35 2.78 -1.28
C SER A 382 -5.89 1.82 -0.21
N PRO A 383 -7.20 1.78 0.05
CA PRO A 383 -7.81 0.79 0.94
C PRO A 383 -7.68 -0.63 0.42
N LEU A 384 -7.52 -0.80 -0.90
CA LEU A 384 -7.27 -2.09 -1.51
C LEU A 384 -5.77 -2.41 -1.50
N ILE A 385 -5.43 -3.57 -0.94
CA ILE A 385 -4.15 -4.24 -1.05
C ILE A 385 -4.29 -5.32 -2.12
N THR A 386 -3.43 -5.27 -3.13
CA THR A 386 -3.42 -6.20 -4.27
C THR A 386 -2.01 -6.76 -4.39
N LYS A 387 -1.81 -8.02 -3.99
CA LYS A 387 -0.48 -8.63 -3.86
C LYS A 387 -0.54 -10.15 -3.96
N VAL A 388 0.56 -10.82 -3.66
CA VAL A 388 0.64 -12.28 -3.53
C VAL A 388 0.57 -12.68 -2.07
N LEU A 389 -0.26 -13.68 -1.77
CA LEU A 389 -0.26 -14.45 -0.53
C LEU A 389 0.69 -15.64 -0.73
N ALA A 390 1.77 -15.65 0.04
CA ALA A 390 2.81 -16.65 -0.11
C ALA A 390 2.43 -17.98 0.55
N ARG A 391 2.67 -19.08 -0.15
CA ARG A 391 2.44 -20.45 0.32
C ARG A 391 3.75 -21.19 0.58
N SER A 392 4.77 -20.85 -0.19
CA SER A 392 6.16 -21.22 -0.01
C SER A 392 7.03 -20.02 -0.39
N GLU A 393 8.34 -20.21 -0.48
CA GLU A 393 9.25 -19.16 -0.96
C GLU A 393 9.09 -18.90 -2.46
N GLU A 394 8.60 -19.88 -3.22
CA GLU A 394 8.56 -19.85 -4.69
C GLU A 394 7.16 -19.72 -5.27
N ARG A 395 6.14 -20.15 -4.51
CA ARG A 395 4.76 -20.24 -4.97
C ARG A 395 3.76 -19.58 -4.04
N GLY A 396 2.70 -19.06 -4.65
CA GLY A 396 1.66 -18.33 -3.95
C GLY A 396 0.43 -18.12 -4.83
N VAL A 397 -0.53 -17.40 -4.27
CA VAL A 397 -1.78 -17.02 -4.94
C VAL A 397 -1.95 -15.52 -4.89
N GLY A 398 -2.56 -14.93 -5.92
CA GLY A 398 -2.91 -13.53 -5.84
C GLY A 398 -4.04 -13.31 -4.83
N ILE A 399 -4.00 -12.17 -4.13
CA ILE A 399 -4.97 -11.78 -3.10
C ILE A 399 -5.35 -10.31 -3.24
N ILE A 400 -6.64 -10.04 -3.00
CA ILE A 400 -7.21 -8.70 -2.85
C ILE A 400 -7.75 -8.59 -1.42
N VAL A 401 -7.12 -7.74 -0.61
CA VAL A 401 -7.56 -7.43 0.76
C VAL A 401 -8.12 -6.01 0.79
N LYS A 402 -9.32 -5.86 1.35
CA LYS A 402 -9.92 -4.55 1.62
C LYS A 402 -9.59 -4.13 3.05
N LEU A 403 -9.15 -2.88 3.21
CA LEU A 403 -9.18 -2.18 4.49
C LEU A 403 -10.41 -1.29 4.50
N ASN A 404 -11.21 -1.37 5.56
CA ASN A 404 -12.24 -0.38 5.79
C ASN A 404 -11.56 0.91 6.21
N GLN A 405 -11.96 2.02 5.61
CA GLN A 405 -11.39 3.35 5.86
C GLN A 405 -12.54 4.34 6.03
N PRO A 406 -12.33 5.42 6.80
CA PRO A 406 -13.26 6.54 6.83
C PRO A 406 -13.55 7.05 5.42
N ARG A 407 -14.78 7.51 5.19
CA ARG A 407 -15.17 8.08 3.91
C ARG A 407 -14.43 9.38 3.64
N LEU A 408 -14.13 9.63 2.37
CA LEU A 408 -13.48 10.87 1.93
C LEU A 408 -14.48 12.02 1.96
N ALA A 409 -14.24 13.00 2.83
CA ALA A 409 -15.13 14.15 2.96
C ALA A 409 -14.90 15.22 1.87
N GLU A 410 -13.64 15.61 1.65
CA GLU A 410 -13.28 16.71 0.76
C GLU A 410 -11.92 16.49 0.09
N LEU A 411 -11.82 16.83 -1.19
CA LEU A 411 -10.62 16.75 -2.01
C LEU A 411 -10.32 18.10 -2.66
N GLU A 412 -9.04 18.32 -2.95
CA GLU A 412 -8.53 19.50 -3.63
C GLU A 412 -7.88 19.13 -4.97
N LEU A 413 -8.06 20.01 -5.95
CA LEU A 413 -7.35 19.96 -7.23
C LEU A 413 -6.24 21.00 -7.23
N LYS A 414 -5.03 20.57 -7.57
CA LYS A 414 -3.86 21.45 -7.73
C LYS A 414 -3.27 21.28 -9.12
N VAL A 415 -2.89 22.37 -9.76
CA VAL A 415 -2.04 22.29 -10.94
C VAL A 415 -0.66 21.84 -10.46
N ILE A 416 -0.08 20.85 -11.13
CA ILE A 416 1.28 20.37 -10.83
C ILE A 416 2.21 20.63 -12.00
N GLU A 417 3.45 20.91 -11.66
CA GLU A 417 4.45 21.37 -12.62
C GLU A 417 5.75 20.62 -12.39
N ASN A 418 6.31 20.06 -13.46
CA ASN A 418 7.69 19.60 -13.40
C ASN A 418 8.63 20.79 -13.70
N LYS A 419 9.90 20.67 -13.28
CA LYS A 419 10.90 21.74 -13.42
C LYS A 419 11.15 22.15 -14.88
N GLU A 420 11.01 21.22 -15.82
CA GLU A 420 11.25 21.46 -17.25
C GLU A 420 10.11 22.27 -17.88
N ASP A 421 8.87 21.93 -17.56
CA ASP A 421 7.67 22.62 -18.03
C ASP A 421 7.67 24.06 -17.50
N LYS A 422 8.06 24.27 -16.24
CA LYS A 422 8.15 25.61 -15.65
C LYS A 422 9.16 26.51 -16.37
N ARG A 423 10.27 25.95 -16.88
CA ARG A 423 11.33 26.69 -17.61
C ARG A 423 10.91 27.10 -19.02
N LYS A 424 9.97 26.41 -19.64
CA LYS A 424 9.56 26.61 -21.05
C LYS A 424 8.37 27.57 -21.22
N ARG A 425 7.91 28.22 -20.15
CA ARG A 425 6.65 28.96 -20.13
C ARG A 425 6.78 30.43 -20.46
N SER A 426 5.74 30.95 -21.10
CA SER A 426 5.53 32.38 -21.29
C SER A 426 4.88 33.02 -20.06
N PRO A 427 5.00 34.35 -19.86
CA PRO A 427 4.23 35.08 -18.84
C PRO A 427 2.71 34.85 -18.93
N ARG A 428 2.19 34.66 -20.15
CA ARG A 428 0.79 34.33 -20.41
C ARG A 428 0.39 32.99 -19.78
N ASP A 429 1.26 31.99 -19.79
CA ASP A 429 0.97 30.68 -19.18
C ASP A 429 0.87 30.78 -17.66
N PHE A 430 1.71 31.61 -17.02
CA PHE A 430 1.65 31.83 -15.57
C PHE A 430 0.34 32.47 -15.14
N ALA A 431 -0.07 33.56 -15.80
CA ALA A 431 -1.35 34.22 -15.51
C ALA A 431 -2.55 33.28 -15.76
N HIS A 432 -2.48 32.47 -16.82
CA HIS A 432 -3.54 31.50 -17.10
C HIS A 432 -3.64 30.43 -16.01
N ILE A 433 -2.51 29.90 -15.53
CA ILE A 433 -2.50 28.90 -14.46
C ILE A 433 -3.06 29.47 -13.17
N GLU A 434 -2.67 30.69 -12.79
CA GLU A 434 -3.23 31.35 -11.60
C GLU A 434 -4.76 31.49 -11.72
N SER A 435 -5.26 31.83 -12.91
CA SER A 435 -6.70 31.86 -13.18
C SER A 435 -7.36 30.48 -13.02
N ILE A 436 -6.72 29.41 -13.52
CA ILE A 436 -7.23 28.04 -13.38
C ILE A 436 -7.20 27.58 -11.92
N GLU A 437 -6.14 27.89 -11.18
CA GLU A 437 -6.01 27.57 -9.76
C GLU A 437 -7.10 28.27 -8.93
N LYS A 438 -7.33 29.57 -9.18
CA LYS A 438 -8.46 30.29 -8.58
C LYS A 438 -9.78 29.61 -8.93
N LEU A 439 -9.99 29.25 -10.19
CA LEU A 439 -11.25 28.64 -10.64
C LEU A 439 -11.51 27.28 -9.96
N VAL A 440 -10.50 26.41 -9.87
CA VAL A 440 -10.68 25.09 -9.24
C VAL A 440 -10.84 25.19 -7.72
N ALA A 441 -10.21 26.19 -7.08
CA ALA A 441 -10.38 26.45 -5.65
C ALA A 441 -11.83 26.81 -5.29
N HIS A 442 -12.57 27.47 -6.19
CA HIS A 442 -13.99 27.79 -5.98
C HIS A 442 -14.95 26.60 -6.22
N LYS A 443 -14.43 25.42 -6.63
CA LYS A 443 -15.22 24.21 -6.87
C LYS A 443 -14.67 23.03 -6.04
N PRO A 444 -14.86 23.04 -4.71
CA PRO A 444 -14.40 21.95 -3.86
C PRO A 444 -15.08 20.63 -4.25
N ILE A 445 -14.30 19.56 -4.30
CA ILE A 445 -14.81 18.21 -4.58
C ILE A 445 -15.22 17.60 -3.25
N ARG A 446 -16.52 17.36 -3.08
CA ARG A 446 -17.09 16.87 -1.82
C ARG A 446 -17.49 15.41 -1.94
N GLU A 447 -17.92 14.83 -0.83
CA GLU A 447 -18.36 13.44 -0.75
C GLU A 447 -19.35 13.05 -1.87
N LYS A 448 -20.33 13.92 -2.18
CA LYS A 448 -21.31 13.70 -3.27
C LYS A 448 -20.69 13.52 -4.66
N ASP A 449 -19.51 14.11 -4.89
CA ASP A 449 -18.79 14.03 -6.17
C ASP A 449 -17.87 12.79 -6.19
N ILE A 450 -17.46 12.29 -5.02
CA ILE A 450 -16.58 11.12 -4.87
C ILE A 450 -17.37 9.82 -4.91
N TYR A 451 -18.54 9.79 -4.28
CA TYR A 451 -19.39 8.60 -4.15
C TYR A 451 -20.65 8.70 -5.03
N LYS A 452 -20.55 9.44 -6.14
CA LYS A 452 -21.63 9.58 -7.11
C LYS A 452 -21.90 8.26 -7.81
N GLU A 453 -23.16 7.81 -7.82
CA GLU A 453 -23.58 6.71 -8.67
C GLU A 453 -23.49 7.13 -10.15
N LEU A 454 -22.92 6.25 -10.98
CA LEU A 454 -22.66 6.52 -12.38
C LEU A 454 -23.55 5.64 -13.26
N SER A 455 -24.61 6.21 -13.81
CA SER A 455 -25.65 5.50 -14.57
C SER A 455 -25.49 5.57 -16.10
N TYR A 456 -24.31 5.97 -16.60
CA TYR A 456 -24.06 6.03 -18.05
C TYR A 456 -23.60 4.67 -18.63
N PRO A 457 -23.87 4.38 -19.91
CA PRO A 457 -23.46 3.13 -20.57
C PRO A 457 -21.95 2.91 -20.48
N GLY A 458 -21.51 1.68 -20.16
CA GLY A 458 -20.09 1.37 -20.02
C GLY A 458 -19.42 2.02 -18.81
N SER A 459 -20.18 2.56 -17.84
CA SER A 459 -19.64 3.05 -16.57
C SER A 459 -18.84 1.96 -15.86
N PRO A 460 -17.60 2.24 -15.41
CA PRO A 460 -16.80 1.31 -14.61
C PRO A 460 -17.46 0.92 -13.29
N MET A 461 -18.36 1.76 -12.78
CA MET A 461 -19.09 1.48 -11.55
C MET A 461 -20.14 0.40 -11.76
N LYS A 462 -20.64 0.15 -12.99
CA LYS A 462 -21.87 -0.60 -13.28
C LYS A 462 -23.09 0.00 -12.55
N GLN A 463 -24.29 -0.23 -13.08
CA GLN A 463 -25.52 0.35 -12.52
C GLN A 463 -25.82 -0.23 -11.12
N GLY A 464 -26.25 0.62 -10.17
CA GLY A 464 -26.60 0.22 -8.81
C GLY A 464 -25.45 0.13 -7.80
N GLN A 465 -24.20 0.31 -8.23
CA GLN A 465 -23.03 0.24 -7.34
C GLN A 465 -22.76 1.58 -6.67
N LYS A 466 -22.55 1.55 -5.35
CA LYS A 466 -22.42 2.75 -4.50
C LYS A 466 -20.98 3.24 -4.33
N SER A 467 -19.97 2.44 -4.74
CA SER A 467 -18.56 2.77 -4.55
C SER A 467 -17.66 2.12 -5.60
N ALA A 468 -16.54 2.77 -5.95
CA ALA A 468 -15.58 2.23 -6.93
C ALA A 468 -14.87 0.98 -6.40
N ILE A 469 -14.73 0.88 -5.08
CA ILE A 469 -14.19 -0.30 -4.42
C ILE A 469 -15.15 -1.48 -4.59
N GLN A 470 -16.44 -1.27 -4.33
CA GLN A 470 -17.45 -2.32 -4.47
C GLN A 470 -17.57 -2.78 -5.93
N ALA A 471 -17.64 -1.83 -6.87
CA ALA A 471 -17.66 -2.12 -8.30
C ALA A 471 -16.46 -2.95 -8.76
N PHE A 472 -15.26 -2.70 -8.20
CA PHE A 472 -14.09 -3.54 -8.47
C PHE A 472 -14.26 -4.95 -7.89
N LEU A 473 -14.54 -5.06 -6.59
CA LEU A 473 -14.60 -6.33 -5.88
C LEU A 473 -15.70 -7.27 -6.43
N GLU A 474 -16.82 -6.71 -6.89
CA GLU A 474 -17.95 -7.45 -7.44
C GLU A 474 -17.90 -7.62 -8.98
N SER A 475 -16.82 -7.13 -9.62
CA SER A 475 -16.66 -7.22 -11.07
C SER A 475 -16.59 -8.68 -11.57
N GLU A 476 -17.03 -8.91 -12.81
CA GLU A 476 -16.99 -10.25 -13.40
C GLU A 476 -15.53 -10.67 -13.64
N GLU A 477 -14.66 -9.71 -13.93
CA GLU A 477 -13.23 -9.88 -14.10
C GLU A 477 -12.56 -10.39 -12.80
N VAL A 478 -12.99 -9.91 -11.63
CA VAL A 478 -12.52 -10.43 -10.34
C VAL A 478 -13.04 -11.85 -10.08
N LYS A 479 -14.33 -12.11 -10.38
CA LYS A 479 -14.93 -13.46 -10.25
C LYS A 479 -14.24 -14.48 -11.16
N GLU A 480 -13.96 -14.11 -12.40
CA GLU A 480 -13.23 -14.92 -13.37
C GLU A 480 -11.79 -15.14 -12.88
N TRP A 481 -11.05 -14.07 -12.58
CA TRP A 481 -9.67 -14.16 -12.10
C TRP A 481 -9.52 -15.09 -10.89
N LYS A 482 -10.47 -15.03 -9.93
CA LYS A 482 -10.50 -15.92 -8.76
C LYS A 482 -10.52 -17.39 -9.17
N ARG A 483 -11.33 -17.75 -10.17
CA ARG A 483 -11.54 -19.12 -10.68
C ARG A 483 -10.54 -19.54 -11.76
N THR A 484 -9.76 -18.61 -12.32
CA THR A 484 -8.96 -18.90 -13.51
C THR A 484 -7.69 -19.67 -13.16
N SER A 485 -7.57 -20.89 -13.69
CA SER A 485 -6.35 -21.73 -13.66
C SER A 485 -5.31 -21.37 -14.74
N TYR A 486 -5.43 -20.19 -15.36
CA TYR A 486 -4.91 -19.81 -16.69
C TYR A 486 -3.61 -20.52 -17.11
N ARG A 487 -3.71 -21.34 -18.16
CA ARG A 487 -2.59 -21.62 -19.07
C ARG A 487 -2.44 -20.42 -20.00
N PRO A 488 -1.26 -19.79 -20.09
CA PRO A 488 -1.04 -18.69 -21.03
C PRO A 488 -1.38 -19.11 -22.46
N ASN A 489 -2.25 -18.35 -23.11
CA ASN A 489 -2.54 -18.52 -24.53
C ASN A 489 -1.24 -18.22 -25.30
N PRO A 490 -0.66 -19.19 -26.03
CA PRO A 490 0.67 -19.04 -26.65
C PRO A 490 0.74 -17.99 -27.78
N LYS A 491 -0.37 -17.31 -28.09
CA LYS A 491 -0.47 -16.35 -29.20
C LYS A 491 -0.31 -14.87 -28.81
N GLN A 492 0.12 -14.55 -27.59
CA GLN A 492 0.56 -13.18 -27.24
C GLN A 492 2.02 -13.20 -26.78
N LYS A 493 2.94 -13.24 -27.74
CA LYS A 493 4.36 -12.90 -27.57
C LYS A 493 4.62 -11.52 -28.14
#